data_AF-A0A7D9EQ46-F1
#
_entry.id   AF-A0A7D9EQ46-F1
#
_cell.length_a   1.000
_cell.length_b   1.000
_cell.length_c   1.000
_cell.angle_alpha   90.00
_cell.angle_beta   90.00
_cell.angle_gamma   90.00
#
_symmetry.space_group_name_H-M   'P 1'
#
loop_
_entity.id
_entity.type
_entity.pdbx_description
1 polymer ?
#
loop_
_entity_poly.entity_id
_entity_poly.type
_entity_poly.pdbx_seq_one_letter_code
_entity_poly.pdbx_strand_id
1 'polypeptide(L)'
;MTTRLTTTRLITTNNTTSDNKTNNKKTNDNKTDHNKTNDNKTDHSKTGNDISNTAAPAKGNSKKLKRGRKPNGVWKCTANGNPEELVLTIMEEDYWLTDEHIVHAQWLLSKQFPDSKGLHSVLAFESKPPKVQKGDKDFVQILHVGGNHWVTVTNIGCQENRIKVFDSLRQKLSKKEKQKLCSCLAVLLNTSSSNMVIEWPSMQRQRGESDCGLFAVAVATSLLNGEDPGSKSYDQSVMRGHLAVCFHCEELAVFPAASSKCVNNDKKEETIEVFCHCRMPFKNGDFMIECSVCLEWFHRSCDKVPRTVTDKTLFHCMNCK
;
A
#
# COMPACT_ATOMS: atom_id res chain seq x y z
N MET A 1 48.60 16.03 -4.55
CA MET A 1 47.12 16.07 -4.58
C MET A 1 46.62 15.52 -3.25
N THR A 2 46.11 16.39 -2.41
CA THR A 2 45.71 16.10 -1.03
C THR A 2 44.41 15.31 -1.02
N THR A 3 44.49 14.02 -0.73
CA THR A 3 43.33 13.15 -0.45
C THR A 3 42.69 13.63 0.85
N ARG A 4 41.54 14.31 0.76
CA ARG A 4 40.67 14.54 1.92
C ARG A 4 40.15 13.18 2.38
N LEU A 5 40.62 12.73 3.55
CA LEU A 5 40.00 11.65 4.31
C LEU A 5 38.62 12.14 4.77
N THR A 6 37.59 11.86 3.98
CA THR A 6 36.20 12.03 4.39
C THR A 6 35.82 10.84 5.26
N THR A 7 35.74 11.07 6.57
CA THR A 7 35.23 10.11 7.55
C THR A 7 33.83 9.65 7.15
N THR A 8 33.65 8.33 7.03
CA THR A 8 32.37 7.69 6.76
C THR A 8 31.35 8.03 7.85
N ARG A 9 30.06 8.18 7.48
CA ARG A 9 28.99 8.45 8.45
C ARG A 9 28.14 7.19 8.67
N LEU A 10 27.58 7.06 9.87
CA LEU A 10 26.57 6.05 10.23
C LEU A 10 25.23 6.75 10.48
N ILE A 11 24.15 6.24 9.88
CA ILE A 11 22.78 6.58 10.32
C ILE A 11 22.32 5.44 11.21
N THR A 12 22.32 5.68 12.51
CA THR A 12 21.58 4.89 13.50
C THR A 12 20.68 5.87 14.24
N THR A 13 19.48 6.09 13.71
CA THR A 13 18.39 6.90 14.28
C THR A 13 18.82 8.05 15.21
N ASN A 14 18.77 9.29 14.72
CA ASN A 14 18.31 10.46 15.48
C ASN A 14 18.12 11.69 14.56
N ASN A 15 16.92 12.26 14.61
CA ASN A 15 16.49 13.63 14.25
C ASN A 15 16.84 14.22 12.87
N THR A 16 15.80 14.37 12.04
CA THR A 16 15.51 15.62 11.30
C THR A 16 14.00 15.72 11.02
N THR A 17 13.22 16.22 11.99
CA THR A 17 12.04 17.04 11.67
C THR A 17 12.50 18.48 11.68
N SER A 18 12.69 19.04 10.49
CA SER A 18 12.83 20.47 10.30
C SER A 18 11.41 21.07 10.37
N ASP A 19 11.02 21.50 11.57
CA ASP A 19 9.83 22.32 11.78
C ASP A 19 10.05 23.69 11.13
N ASN A 20 9.43 23.95 9.98
CA ASN A 20 9.22 25.32 9.53
C ASN A 20 7.91 25.85 10.14
N LYS A 21 8.06 26.48 11.31
CA LYS A 21 7.09 27.44 11.85
C LYS A 21 7.11 28.71 11.01
N THR A 22 6.00 29.03 10.36
CA THR A 22 5.69 30.41 9.98
C THR A 22 4.56 30.94 10.87
N ASN A 23 4.92 31.91 11.71
CA ASN A 23 4.02 32.78 12.43
C ASN A 23 3.16 33.59 11.44
N ASN A 24 1.86 33.69 11.69
CA ASN A 24 1.16 34.94 11.44
C ASN A 24 0.12 35.20 12.54
N LYS A 25 0.14 36.43 13.04
CA LYS A 25 -0.56 36.93 14.22
C LYS A 25 -1.58 37.97 13.78
N LYS A 26 -2.69 38.05 14.55
CA LYS A 26 -3.73 39.11 14.65
C LYS A 26 -4.80 39.07 13.54
N THR A 27 -6.11 39.20 13.82
CA THR A 27 -6.83 40.03 14.81
C THR A 27 -8.24 39.49 15.17
N ASN A 28 -8.64 39.68 16.45
CA ASN A 28 -9.91 40.24 17.02
C ASN A 28 -11.24 40.17 16.23
N ASP A 29 -12.46 40.07 16.80
CA ASP A 29 -13.03 40.18 18.16
C ASP A 29 -14.53 39.73 18.14
N ASN A 30 -15.13 39.57 19.34
CA ASN A 30 -16.56 39.67 19.74
C ASN A 30 -17.46 38.41 19.64
N LYS A 31 -17.85 37.82 20.80
CA LYS A 31 -19.11 38.03 21.60
C LYS A 31 -20.32 37.30 20.97
N THR A 32 -21.23 36.58 21.65
CA THR A 32 -21.72 36.58 23.04
C THR A 32 -22.62 35.34 23.27
N ASP A 33 -22.69 34.90 24.52
CA ASP A 33 -23.83 34.45 25.33
C ASP A 33 -24.72 33.21 25.05
N HIS A 34 -24.78 32.40 26.13
CA HIS A 34 -25.92 31.75 26.80
C HIS A 34 -26.96 30.94 26.01
N ASN A 35 -27.09 29.64 26.39
CA ASN A 35 -28.21 29.25 27.26
C ASN A 35 -28.03 27.87 27.94
N LYS A 36 -28.50 27.82 29.19
CA LYS A 36 -28.74 26.65 30.04
C LYS A 36 -30.07 25.98 29.65
N THR A 37 -30.18 24.67 29.90
CA THR A 37 -31.25 23.93 30.63
C THR A 37 -30.85 22.44 30.59
N ASN A 38 -30.50 21.77 31.70
CA ASN A 38 -31.31 21.18 32.78
C ASN A 38 -32.51 20.32 32.37
N ASP A 39 -32.51 19.10 32.94
CA ASP A 39 -33.61 18.23 33.39
C ASP A 39 -33.55 16.81 32.77
N ASN A 40 -33.81 15.70 33.46
CA ASN A 40 -33.84 15.30 34.88
C ASN A 40 -34.19 13.79 34.85
N LYS A 41 -33.58 12.98 35.73
CA LYS A 41 -34.09 11.71 36.35
C LYS A 41 -34.60 10.57 35.44
N THR A 42 -34.48 9.27 35.77
CA THR A 42 -34.79 8.57 37.04
C THR A 42 -34.12 7.19 37.08
N ASP A 43 -33.81 6.76 38.31
CA ASP A 43 -33.50 5.41 38.81
C ASP A 43 -34.53 4.32 38.46
N HIS A 44 -34.10 3.04 38.37
CA HIS A 44 -34.25 2.05 39.46
C HIS A 44 -33.83 0.59 39.11
N SER A 45 -32.96 0.04 39.97
CA SER A 45 -32.90 -1.34 40.55
C SER A 45 -33.15 -2.59 39.67
N LYS A 46 -32.14 -3.48 39.49
CA LYS A 46 -31.72 -4.63 40.33
C LYS A 46 -32.67 -5.85 40.34
N THR A 47 -32.13 -6.98 39.88
CA THR A 47 -32.20 -8.40 40.37
C THR A 47 -31.50 -9.22 39.26
N GLY A 48 -30.54 -10.12 39.47
CA GLY A 48 -30.23 -11.02 40.57
C GLY A 48 -30.50 -12.45 40.09
N ASN A 49 -29.46 -13.19 39.65
CA ASN A 49 -29.25 -14.63 39.94
C ASN A 49 -28.00 -15.19 39.24
N ASP A 50 -27.06 -15.62 40.06
CA ASP A 50 -26.04 -16.64 39.76
C ASP A 50 -26.70 -18.03 39.63
N ILE A 51 -26.08 -18.93 38.87
CA ILE A 51 -25.79 -20.33 39.25
C ILE A 51 -24.70 -20.87 38.29
N SER A 52 -23.62 -21.34 38.91
CA SER A 52 -22.49 -22.08 38.36
C SER A 52 -22.83 -23.54 38.04
N ASN A 53 -22.18 -24.16 37.05
CA ASN A 53 -21.40 -25.40 37.26
C ASN A 53 -20.66 -25.90 35.99
N THR A 54 -19.33 -25.96 36.13
CA THR A 54 -18.38 -27.06 35.80
C THR A 54 -18.58 -27.98 34.58
N ALA A 55 -17.57 -28.02 33.70
CA ALA A 55 -16.74 -29.22 33.42
C ALA A 55 -15.73 -28.97 32.27
N ALA A 56 -14.45 -29.29 32.51
CA ALA A 56 -13.46 -29.55 31.45
C ALA A 56 -13.59 -31.01 30.96
N PRO A 57 -13.08 -31.38 29.77
CA PRO A 57 -11.72 -31.94 29.77
C PRO A 57 -10.90 -31.84 28.45
N ALA A 58 -9.63 -32.24 28.61
CA ALA A 58 -8.77 -33.00 27.68
C ALA A 58 -7.92 -32.30 26.61
N LYS A 59 -6.61 -32.44 26.83
CA LYS A 59 -5.48 -32.25 25.92
C LYS A 59 -5.51 -33.30 24.79
N GLY A 60 -5.27 -32.85 23.55
CA GLY A 60 -5.01 -33.72 22.41
C GLY A 60 -3.81 -33.21 21.59
N ASN A 61 -2.70 -33.93 21.67
CA ASN A 61 -1.52 -33.75 20.82
C ASN A 61 -1.85 -34.12 19.37
N SER A 62 -1.47 -33.29 18.38
CA SER A 62 -1.35 -33.75 16.98
C SER A 62 -0.23 -33.04 16.24
N LYS A 63 0.52 -33.87 15.51
CA LYS A 63 1.91 -33.70 15.07
C LYS A 63 2.04 -32.75 13.88
N LYS A 64 3.17 -32.03 13.85
CA LYS A 64 3.73 -31.34 12.67
C LYS A 64 3.78 -32.28 11.45
N LEU A 65 3.15 -31.88 10.34
CA LEU A 65 3.45 -32.42 9.02
C LEU A 65 4.27 -31.39 8.23
N LYS A 66 5.55 -31.72 7.99
CA LYS A 66 6.40 -31.01 7.02
C LYS A 66 5.90 -31.36 5.62
N ARG A 67 5.55 -30.36 4.79
CA ARG A 67 5.36 -30.57 3.35
C ARG A 67 6.56 -30.01 2.59
N GLY A 68 7.25 -30.93 1.93
CA GLY A 68 8.44 -30.67 1.12
C GLY A 68 8.13 -29.86 -0.12
N ARG A 69 9.18 -29.17 -0.59
CA ARG A 69 9.20 -28.31 -1.77
C ARG A 69 9.66 -29.14 -2.98
N LYS A 70 8.93 -29.09 -4.10
CA LYS A 70 9.52 -29.31 -5.43
C LYS A 70 8.93 -28.32 -6.46
N PRO A 71 9.74 -27.90 -7.46
CA PRO A 71 9.54 -26.65 -8.21
C PRO A 71 8.95 -26.87 -9.61
N ASN A 72 8.65 -25.73 -10.27
CA ASN A 72 8.18 -25.50 -11.65
C ASN A 72 6.66 -25.24 -11.74
N GLY A 73 6.33 -23.97 -11.50
CA GLY A 73 4.97 -23.46 -11.37
C GLY A 73 4.27 -23.24 -12.70
N VAL A 74 3.37 -24.17 -13.02
CA VAL A 74 2.11 -23.85 -13.69
C VAL A 74 1.15 -23.43 -12.59
N TRP A 75 0.77 -22.15 -12.55
CA TRP A 75 -0.16 -21.62 -11.55
C TRP A 75 -1.56 -22.13 -11.85
N LYS A 76 -2.05 -23.08 -11.05
CA LYS A 76 -3.49 -23.31 -10.87
C LYS A 76 -3.94 -22.46 -9.69
N CYS A 77 -4.90 -21.57 -9.89
CA CYS A 77 -5.64 -20.95 -8.81
C CYS A 77 -6.24 -22.08 -7.96
N THR A 78 -5.77 -22.25 -6.73
CA THR A 78 -6.56 -22.94 -5.71
C THR A 78 -7.47 -21.89 -5.10
N ALA A 79 -8.48 -21.45 -5.86
CA ALA A 79 -9.68 -20.94 -5.23
C ALA A 79 -10.23 -22.15 -4.47
N ASN A 80 -10.12 -22.15 -3.14
CA ASN A 80 -10.68 -23.22 -2.33
C ASN A 80 -12.21 -23.07 -2.19
N GLY A 81 -12.82 -22.04 -2.80
CA GLY A 81 -14.25 -21.82 -2.92
C GLY A 81 -14.80 -22.09 -4.32
N ASN A 82 -16.09 -22.42 -4.39
CA ASN A 82 -16.84 -22.52 -5.65
C ASN A 82 -16.87 -21.13 -6.33
N PRO A 83 -16.52 -20.98 -7.62
CA PRO A 83 -16.63 -19.70 -8.34
C PRO A 83 -18.01 -19.03 -8.22
N GLU A 84 -19.08 -19.82 -8.14
CA GLU A 84 -20.44 -19.29 -7.92
C GLU A 84 -20.60 -18.65 -6.53
N GLU A 85 -19.93 -19.19 -5.51
CA GLU A 85 -19.97 -18.66 -4.14
C GLU A 85 -19.20 -17.33 -4.03
N LEU A 86 -18.06 -17.22 -4.72
CA LEU A 86 -17.32 -15.94 -4.84
C LEU A 86 -18.19 -14.85 -5.47
N VAL A 87 -18.90 -15.16 -6.55
CA VAL A 87 -19.77 -14.20 -7.25
C VAL A 87 -20.92 -13.70 -6.37
N LEU A 88 -21.53 -14.58 -5.57
CA LEU A 88 -22.63 -14.20 -4.67
C LEU A 88 -22.18 -13.23 -3.57
N THR A 89 -21.01 -13.48 -2.96
CA THR A 89 -20.52 -12.61 -1.86
C THR A 89 -20.19 -11.18 -2.31
N ILE A 90 -19.77 -10.99 -3.57
CA ILE A 90 -19.50 -9.65 -4.12
C ILE A 90 -20.76 -8.77 -4.09
N MET A 91 -21.93 -9.36 -4.30
CA MET A 91 -23.21 -8.64 -4.40
C MET A 91 -23.75 -8.17 -3.05
N GLU A 92 -23.24 -8.70 -1.93
CA GLU A 92 -23.66 -8.28 -0.60
C GLU A 92 -23.24 -6.82 -0.34
N GLU A 93 -24.19 -6.00 0.09
CA GLU A 93 -23.90 -4.64 0.55
C GLU A 93 -22.93 -4.69 1.74
N ASP A 94 -22.02 -3.73 1.78
CA ASP A 94 -20.96 -3.63 2.80
C ASP A 94 -19.95 -4.78 2.89
N TYR A 95 -20.02 -5.78 2.00
CA TYR A 95 -19.03 -6.85 1.95
C TYR A 95 -17.66 -6.34 1.50
N TRP A 96 -16.62 -6.62 2.27
CA TRP A 96 -15.25 -6.22 1.96
C TRP A 96 -14.61 -7.24 1.03
N LEU A 97 -14.23 -6.82 -0.17
CA LEU A 97 -13.51 -7.70 -1.09
C LEU A 97 -12.21 -8.21 -0.44
N THR A 98 -12.06 -9.54 -0.45
CA THR A 98 -10.90 -10.24 0.12
C THR A 98 -9.72 -10.25 -0.85
N ASP A 99 -8.58 -10.74 -0.37
CA ASP A 99 -7.42 -10.99 -1.22
C ASP A 99 -7.70 -11.99 -2.35
N GLU A 100 -8.56 -12.99 -2.15
CA GLU A 100 -8.98 -13.92 -3.20
C GLU A 100 -9.64 -13.18 -4.37
N HIS A 101 -10.57 -12.27 -4.09
CA HIS A 101 -11.22 -11.43 -5.09
C HIS A 101 -10.22 -10.55 -5.84
N ILE A 102 -9.34 -9.86 -5.11
CA ILE A 102 -8.35 -8.96 -5.72
C ILE A 102 -7.30 -9.74 -6.54
N VAL A 103 -6.87 -10.92 -6.07
CA VAL A 103 -5.97 -11.79 -6.82
C VAL A 103 -6.63 -12.30 -8.10
N HIS A 104 -7.90 -12.68 -8.05
CA HIS A 104 -8.64 -13.12 -9.23
C HIS A 104 -8.78 -11.99 -10.26
N ALA A 105 -9.15 -10.78 -9.81
CA ALA A 105 -9.24 -9.61 -10.69
C ALA A 105 -7.89 -9.28 -11.36
N GLN A 106 -6.80 -9.24 -10.60
CA GLN A 106 -5.47 -8.97 -11.18
C GLN A 106 -5.02 -10.08 -12.14
N TRP A 107 -5.39 -11.34 -11.86
CA TRP A 107 -5.13 -12.44 -12.78
C TRP A 107 -5.89 -12.28 -14.10
N LEU A 108 -7.18 -11.94 -14.08
CA LEU A 108 -7.97 -11.64 -15.29
C LEU A 108 -7.36 -10.49 -16.09
N LEU A 109 -7.00 -9.38 -15.42
CA LEU A 109 -6.31 -8.27 -16.08
C LEU A 109 -4.98 -8.69 -16.70
N SER A 110 -4.21 -9.56 -16.04
CA SER A 110 -2.94 -10.06 -16.59
C SER A 110 -3.13 -10.93 -17.84
N LYS A 111 -4.29 -11.58 -17.98
CA LYS A 111 -4.66 -12.34 -19.18
C LYS A 111 -5.09 -11.42 -20.31
N GLN A 112 -5.89 -10.41 -20.01
CA GLN A 112 -6.37 -9.43 -20.98
C GLN A 112 -5.26 -8.48 -21.48
N PHE A 113 -4.28 -8.17 -20.62
CA PHE A 113 -3.21 -7.21 -20.89
C PHE A 113 -1.83 -7.86 -20.66
N PRO A 114 -1.41 -8.82 -21.51
CA PRO A 114 -0.20 -9.63 -21.29
C PRO A 114 1.11 -8.82 -21.30
N ASP A 115 1.12 -7.65 -21.94
CA ASP A 115 2.28 -6.75 -21.98
C ASP A 115 2.42 -5.89 -20.71
N SER A 116 1.34 -5.74 -19.94
CA SER A 116 1.36 -4.98 -18.70
C SER A 116 2.27 -5.65 -17.67
N LYS A 117 3.01 -4.84 -16.91
CA LYS A 117 3.75 -5.30 -15.72
C LYS A 117 2.94 -5.03 -14.46
N GLY A 118 3.40 -5.60 -13.35
CA GLY A 118 2.66 -5.56 -12.10
C GLY A 118 1.68 -6.72 -12.00
N LEU A 119 0.46 -6.44 -11.55
CA LEU A 119 -0.64 -7.41 -11.36
C LEU A 119 -0.21 -8.69 -10.62
N HIS A 120 0.77 -8.57 -9.73
CA HIS A 120 1.24 -9.69 -8.92
C HIS A 120 0.19 -10.04 -7.87
N SER A 121 0.19 -11.31 -7.44
CA SER A 121 -0.56 -11.71 -6.24
C SER A 121 -0.23 -10.78 -5.07
N VAL A 122 -1.26 -10.28 -4.39
CA VAL A 122 -1.13 -9.35 -3.26
C VAL A 122 -0.27 -9.95 -2.13
N LEU A 123 -0.26 -11.28 -2.01
CA LEU A 123 0.57 -12.03 -1.06
C LEU A 123 2.07 -11.89 -1.31
N ALA A 124 2.50 -11.54 -2.54
CA ALA A 124 3.91 -11.32 -2.86
C ALA A 124 4.49 -10.07 -2.17
N PHE A 125 3.63 -9.17 -1.68
CA PHE A 125 4.00 -7.95 -0.96
C PHE A 125 4.00 -8.11 0.57
N GLU A 126 3.60 -9.27 1.09
CA GLU A 126 3.67 -9.55 2.53
C GLU A 126 5.09 -9.97 2.98
N SER A 127 5.97 -10.33 2.05
CA SER A 127 7.37 -10.65 2.37
C SER A 127 8.23 -9.40 2.58
N LYS A 128 9.35 -9.54 3.31
CA LYS A 128 10.33 -8.47 3.56
C LYS A 128 11.72 -8.88 3.03
N PRO A 129 12.23 -8.27 1.94
CA PRO A 129 11.53 -7.38 1.02
C PRO A 129 10.43 -8.12 0.19
N PRO A 130 9.50 -7.38 -0.43
CA PRO A 130 8.58 -7.94 -1.43
C PRO A 130 9.33 -8.70 -2.52
N LYS A 131 8.78 -9.84 -2.96
CA LYS A 131 9.38 -10.71 -3.98
C LYS A 131 8.61 -10.58 -5.29
N VAL A 132 8.80 -9.46 -5.96
CA VAL A 132 8.11 -9.12 -7.21
C VAL A 132 9.10 -8.71 -8.28
N GLN A 133 8.65 -8.74 -9.54
CA GLN A 133 9.45 -8.20 -10.64
C GLN A 133 9.63 -6.69 -10.43
N LYS A 134 10.86 -6.22 -10.59
CA LYS A 134 11.24 -4.81 -10.42
C LYS A 134 10.92 -4.02 -11.69
N GLY A 135 10.69 -2.72 -11.52
CA GLY A 135 10.33 -1.81 -12.60
C GLY A 135 11.46 -1.59 -13.60
N ASP A 136 11.14 -1.86 -14.87
CA ASP A 136 11.84 -1.36 -16.07
C ASP A 136 10.83 -0.86 -17.13
N LYS A 137 9.51 -0.94 -16.83
CA LYS A 137 8.39 -0.66 -17.72
C LYS A 137 7.17 -0.19 -16.95
N ASP A 138 6.17 0.29 -17.68
CA ASP A 138 4.86 0.66 -17.17
C ASP A 138 4.15 -0.52 -16.49
N PHE A 139 3.55 -0.26 -15.32
CA PHE A 139 2.86 -1.26 -14.52
C PHE A 139 1.57 -0.73 -13.90
N VAL A 140 0.67 -1.65 -13.57
CA VAL A 140 -0.49 -1.44 -12.68
C VAL A 140 -0.46 -2.51 -11.60
N GLN A 141 -0.71 -2.13 -10.35
CA GLN A 141 -0.74 -3.07 -9.23
C GLN A 141 -1.79 -2.64 -8.21
N ILE A 142 -2.58 -3.59 -7.73
CA ILE A 142 -3.45 -3.39 -6.56
C ILE A 142 -2.68 -3.85 -5.31
N LEU A 143 -2.67 -3.01 -4.28
CA LEU A 143 -1.93 -3.26 -3.03
C LEU A 143 -2.85 -3.21 -1.82
N HIS A 144 -2.62 -4.11 -0.87
CA HIS A 144 -3.17 -4.02 0.48
C HIS A 144 -2.27 -3.14 1.35
N VAL A 145 -2.77 -1.97 1.78
CA VAL A 145 -1.97 -1.00 2.54
C VAL A 145 -2.07 -1.18 4.06
N GLY A 146 -2.94 -2.09 4.52
CA GLY A 146 -3.28 -2.28 5.93
C GLY A 146 -4.68 -1.74 6.25
N GLY A 147 -5.23 -2.13 7.40
CA GLY A 147 -6.57 -1.68 7.82
C GLY A 147 -7.71 -2.11 6.89
N ASN A 148 -7.58 -3.26 6.21
CA ASN A 148 -8.51 -3.77 5.19
C ASN A 148 -8.65 -2.86 3.95
N HIS A 149 -7.67 -1.99 3.69
CA HIS A 149 -7.75 -1.00 2.62
C HIS A 149 -6.97 -1.41 1.37
N TRP A 150 -7.61 -1.25 0.21
CA TRP A 150 -7.06 -1.53 -1.11
C TRP A 150 -6.81 -0.23 -1.89
N VAL A 151 -5.66 -0.14 -2.55
CA VAL A 151 -5.32 0.99 -3.43
C VAL A 151 -4.74 0.47 -4.74
N THR A 152 -4.85 1.27 -5.80
CA THR A 152 -4.21 1.00 -7.09
C THR A 152 -3.01 1.90 -7.28
N VAL A 153 -1.89 1.33 -7.71
CA VAL A 153 -0.63 2.03 -7.92
C VAL A 153 -0.11 1.80 -9.33
N THR A 154 0.50 2.81 -9.92
CA THR A 154 0.97 2.76 -11.30
C THR A 154 2.03 3.81 -11.58
N ASN A 155 2.92 3.54 -12.52
CA ASN A 155 3.79 4.53 -13.16
C ASN A 155 3.33 4.89 -14.59
N ILE A 156 2.17 4.41 -15.05
CA ILE A 156 1.62 4.77 -16.37
C ILE A 156 1.46 6.29 -16.45
N GLY A 157 2.01 6.87 -17.52
CA GLY A 157 2.00 8.32 -17.74
C GLY A 157 2.72 9.10 -16.64
N CYS A 158 3.75 8.53 -16.01
CA CYS A 158 4.61 9.18 -15.03
C CYS A 158 6.03 9.36 -15.58
N GLN A 159 6.81 10.27 -14.99
CA GLN A 159 8.26 10.33 -15.22
C GLN A 159 8.98 9.21 -14.45
N GLU A 160 10.26 8.96 -14.75
CA GLU A 160 11.05 7.80 -14.28
C GLU A 160 11.04 7.56 -12.76
N ASN A 161 10.96 8.61 -11.94
CA ASN A 161 10.96 8.50 -10.48
C ASN A 161 9.59 8.77 -9.84
N ARG A 162 8.51 8.81 -10.63
CA ARG A 162 7.16 9.13 -10.18
C ARG A 162 6.26 7.91 -10.20
N ILE A 163 5.39 7.83 -9.19
CA ILE A 163 4.38 6.78 -9.05
C ILE A 163 3.08 7.39 -8.54
N LYS A 164 1.96 7.01 -9.14
CA LYS A 164 0.62 7.43 -8.72
C LYS A 164 0.01 6.41 -7.78
N VAL A 165 -0.68 6.89 -6.75
CA VAL A 165 -1.50 6.10 -5.84
C VAL A 165 -2.94 6.61 -5.89
N PHE A 166 -3.81 5.77 -6.42
CA PHE A 166 -5.25 6.00 -6.47
C PHE A 166 -5.91 5.39 -5.23
N ASP A 167 -6.49 6.24 -4.40
CA ASP A 167 -7.11 5.90 -3.12
C ASP A 167 -8.52 6.49 -3.03
N SER A 168 -9.53 5.64 -3.20
CA SER A 168 -10.95 6.00 -3.13
C SER A 168 -11.41 6.32 -1.72
N LEU A 169 -10.78 5.76 -0.68
CA LEU A 169 -11.17 5.97 0.73
C LEU A 169 -10.50 7.22 1.30
N ARG A 170 -9.34 7.60 0.75
CA ARG A 170 -8.48 8.70 1.20
C ARG A 170 -8.14 8.58 2.69
N GLN A 171 -7.91 7.36 3.16
CA GLN A 171 -7.67 7.07 4.56
C GLN A 171 -6.30 7.59 5.00
N LYS A 172 -6.21 8.10 6.22
CA LYS A 172 -4.93 8.47 6.82
C LYS A 172 -4.20 7.20 7.29
N LEU A 173 -3.09 6.88 6.62
CA LEU A 173 -2.23 5.75 6.99
C LEU A 173 -1.45 6.01 8.28
N SER A 174 -1.31 4.98 9.12
CA SER A 174 -0.34 4.98 10.22
C SER A 174 1.10 5.00 9.71
N LYS A 175 2.07 5.29 10.59
CA LYS A 175 3.50 5.27 10.24
C LYS A 175 3.94 3.91 9.68
N LYS A 176 3.41 2.81 10.23
CA LYS A 176 3.75 1.44 9.83
C LYS A 176 3.18 1.10 8.46
N GLU A 177 1.93 1.47 8.20
CA GLU A 177 1.25 1.26 6.91
C GLU A 177 1.92 2.10 5.82
N LYS A 178 2.22 3.37 6.11
CA LYS A 178 2.98 4.23 5.20
C LYS A 178 4.35 3.64 4.87
N GLN A 179 5.09 3.14 5.86
CA GLN A 179 6.38 2.47 5.61
C GLN A 179 6.22 1.21 4.73
N LYS A 180 5.15 0.42 4.95
CA LYS A 180 4.83 -0.75 4.11
C LYS A 180 4.55 -0.32 2.68
N LEU A 181 3.67 0.67 2.49
CA LEU A 181 3.34 1.22 1.17
C LEU A 181 4.61 1.72 0.47
N CYS A 182 5.37 2.63 1.06
CA CYS A 182 6.60 3.16 0.45
C CYS A 182 7.60 2.06 0.09
N SER A 183 7.71 1.00 0.90
CA SER A 183 8.56 -0.16 0.58
C SER A 183 8.07 -0.91 -0.65
N CYS A 184 6.75 -1.08 -0.81
CA CYS A 184 6.18 -1.76 -1.98
C CYS A 184 6.35 -0.91 -3.24
N LEU A 185 6.06 0.39 -3.15
CA LEU A 185 6.24 1.34 -4.26
C LEU A 185 7.70 1.39 -4.73
N ALA A 186 8.64 1.41 -3.79
CA ALA A 186 10.06 1.46 -4.10
C ALA A 186 10.55 0.20 -4.84
N VAL A 187 10.07 -0.99 -4.46
CA VAL A 187 10.40 -2.23 -5.19
C VAL A 187 9.77 -2.27 -6.58
N LEU A 188 8.51 -1.82 -6.70
CA LEU A 188 7.80 -1.77 -7.97
C LEU A 188 8.44 -0.78 -8.94
N LEU A 189 8.74 0.44 -8.48
CA LEU A 189 9.32 1.48 -9.32
C LEU A 189 10.81 1.23 -9.60
N ASN A 190 11.56 0.75 -8.58
CA ASN A 190 13.00 0.45 -8.65
C ASN A 190 13.81 1.56 -9.36
N THR A 191 13.49 2.82 -9.06
CA THR A 191 14.05 3.99 -9.75
C THR A 191 15.58 4.08 -9.64
N SER A 192 16.21 4.60 -10.68
CA SER A 192 17.65 4.92 -10.68
C SER A 192 17.97 6.16 -9.82
N SER A 193 16.98 7.00 -9.57
CA SER A 193 17.09 8.24 -8.78
C SER A 193 17.33 7.98 -7.29
N SER A 194 17.87 8.99 -6.59
CA SER A 194 18.03 8.97 -5.11
C SER A 194 16.72 9.19 -4.35
N ASN A 195 15.64 9.49 -5.07
CA ASN A 195 14.31 9.68 -4.50
C ASN A 195 13.23 9.12 -5.44
N MET A 196 12.07 8.85 -4.85
CA MET A 196 10.83 8.53 -5.53
C MET A 196 9.78 9.56 -5.11
N VAL A 197 8.98 10.03 -6.07
CA VAL A 197 7.87 10.95 -5.83
C VAL A 197 6.55 10.18 -5.95
N ILE A 198 5.79 10.20 -4.86
CA ILE A 198 4.47 9.59 -4.77
C ILE A 198 3.43 10.67 -5.03
N GLU A 199 2.70 10.52 -6.13
CA GLU A 199 1.58 11.37 -6.50
C GLU A 199 0.27 10.76 -6.01
N TRP A 200 -0.64 11.59 -5.53
CA TRP A 200 -1.98 11.20 -5.11
C TRP A 200 -3.01 11.89 -6.01
N PRO A 201 -3.27 11.37 -7.22
CA PRO A 201 -4.25 11.96 -8.12
C PRO A 201 -5.63 12.07 -7.47
N SER A 202 -6.39 13.11 -7.83
CA SER A 202 -7.80 13.11 -7.48
C SER A 202 -8.53 12.06 -8.30
N MET A 203 -9.39 11.34 -7.61
CA MET A 203 -10.35 10.41 -8.17
C MET A 203 -11.63 10.50 -7.34
N GLN A 204 -12.71 9.91 -7.84
CA GLN A 204 -13.95 9.74 -7.08
C GLN A 204 -13.67 9.11 -5.72
N ARG A 205 -14.16 9.75 -4.66
CA ARG A 205 -14.20 9.17 -3.33
C ARG A 205 -15.36 8.17 -3.25
N GLN A 206 -15.10 6.99 -2.71
CA GLN A 206 -16.16 6.00 -2.48
C GLN A 206 -17.15 6.50 -1.42
N ARG A 207 -18.40 6.05 -1.54
CA ARG A 207 -19.40 6.09 -0.46
C ARG A 207 -19.20 4.87 0.45
N GLY A 208 -19.34 5.03 1.77
CA GLY A 208 -19.07 3.95 2.72
C GLY A 208 -17.59 3.56 2.82
N GLU A 209 -17.29 2.50 3.56
CA GLU A 209 -15.91 2.07 3.86
C GLU A 209 -15.47 0.80 3.11
N SER A 210 -16.43 -0.01 2.67
CA SER A 210 -16.26 -1.38 2.15
C SER A 210 -15.86 -1.49 0.68
N ASP A 211 -16.07 -0.45 -0.13
CA ASP A 211 -15.94 -0.51 -1.59
C ASP A 211 -14.53 -0.20 -2.13
N CYS A 212 -13.51 -0.05 -1.27
CA CYS A 212 -12.15 0.27 -1.71
C CYS A 212 -11.58 -0.75 -2.70
N GLY A 213 -11.93 -2.04 -2.51
CA GLY A 213 -11.57 -3.11 -3.44
C GLY A 213 -12.22 -2.93 -4.83
N LEU A 214 -13.49 -2.55 -4.89
CA LEU A 214 -14.20 -2.32 -6.16
C LEU A 214 -13.58 -1.16 -6.94
N PHE A 215 -13.32 -0.05 -6.25
CA PHE A 215 -12.65 1.10 -6.86
C PHE A 215 -11.22 0.75 -7.30
N ALA A 216 -10.48 -0.03 -6.52
CA ALA A 216 -9.15 -0.45 -6.92
C ALA A 216 -9.18 -1.26 -8.24
N VAL A 217 -10.10 -2.23 -8.36
CA VAL A 217 -10.29 -3.01 -9.60
C VAL A 217 -10.71 -2.10 -10.76
N ALA A 218 -11.70 -1.23 -10.58
CA ALA A 218 -12.18 -0.33 -11.62
C ALA A 218 -11.11 0.65 -12.12
N VAL A 219 -10.29 1.19 -11.21
CA VAL A 219 -9.15 2.05 -11.53
C VAL A 219 -8.10 1.28 -12.33
N ALA A 220 -7.76 0.06 -11.90
CA ALA A 220 -6.79 -0.77 -12.60
C ALA A 220 -7.27 -1.12 -14.02
N THR A 221 -8.55 -1.47 -14.18
CA THR A 221 -9.17 -1.72 -15.49
C THR A 221 -9.13 -0.46 -16.37
N SER A 222 -9.46 0.71 -15.84
CA SER A 222 -9.43 1.97 -16.59
C SER A 222 -8.02 2.32 -17.08
N LEU A 223 -7.02 2.22 -16.20
CA LEU A 223 -5.62 2.48 -16.54
C LEU A 223 -5.11 1.57 -17.68
N LEU A 224 -5.44 0.28 -17.62
CA LEU A 224 -5.03 -0.69 -18.63
C LEU A 224 -5.75 -0.50 -19.97
N ASN A 225 -6.95 0.09 -19.96
CA ASN A 225 -7.66 0.54 -21.16
C ASN A 225 -7.21 1.93 -21.65
N GLY A 226 -6.17 2.53 -21.05
CA GLY A 226 -5.64 3.83 -21.45
C GLY A 226 -6.49 5.02 -21.00
N GLU A 227 -7.40 4.82 -20.06
CA GLU A 227 -8.29 5.86 -19.55
C GLU A 227 -7.74 6.47 -18.26
N ASP A 228 -7.93 7.78 -18.07
CA ASP A 228 -7.56 8.48 -16.83
C ASP A 228 -8.65 8.26 -15.75
N PRO A 229 -8.35 7.51 -14.65
CA PRO A 229 -9.32 7.29 -13.58
C PRO A 229 -9.73 8.56 -12.86
N GLY A 230 -8.93 9.63 -12.91
CA GLY A 230 -9.28 10.91 -12.31
C GLY A 230 -10.48 11.57 -12.99
N SER A 231 -10.64 11.34 -14.30
CA SER A 231 -11.75 11.86 -15.12
C SER A 231 -13.04 11.05 -15.01
N LYS A 232 -13.04 9.95 -14.27
CA LYS A 232 -14.16 9.00 -14.18
C LYS A 232 -15.06 9.30 -12.99
N SER A 233 -16.37 9.24 -13.24
CA SER A 233 -17.39 9.13 -12.20
C SER A 233 -18.06 7.76 -12.32
N TYR A 234 -17.46 6.76 -11.67
CA TYR A 234 -17.99 5.40 -11.54
C TYR A 234 -19.36 5.38 -10.88
N ASP A 235 -20.28 4.64 -11.47
CA ASP A 235 -21.59 4.39 -10.88
C ASP A 235 -21.48 3.30 -9.81
N GLN A 236 -21.13 3.74 -8.59
CA GLN A 236 -20.91 2.85 -7.44
C GLN A 236 -22.10 1.93 -7.14
N SER A 237 -23.33 2.34 -7.48
CA SER A 237 -24.54 1.55 -7.21
C SER A 237 -24.60 0.24 -8.00
N VAL A 238 -23.89 0.16 -9.14
CA VAL A 238 -23.88 -1.01 -10.02
C VAL A 238 -22.52 -1.73 -10.05
N MET A 239 -21.48 -1.19 -9.41
CA MET A 239 -20.11 -1.75 -9.48
C MET A 239 -20.02 -3.19 -8.96
N ARG A 240 -20.76 -3.54 -7.90
CA ARG A 240 -20.77 -4.90 -7.34
C ARG A 240 -21.34 -5.90 -8.33
N GLY A 241 -22.53 -5.63 -8.86
CA GLY A 241 -23.16 -6.46 -9.89
C GLY A 241 -22.30 -6.56 -11.15
N HIS A 242 -21.66 -5.46 -11.55
CA HIS A 242 -20.74 -5.45 -12.69
C HIS A 242 -19.52 -6.35 -12.45
N LEU A 243 -18.87 -6.27 -11.30
CA LEU A 243 -17.73 -7.13 -10.97
C LEU A 243 -18.14 -8.61 -10.91
N ALA A 244 -19.29 -8.91 -10.32
CA ALA A 244 -19.86 -10.25 -10.27
C ALA A 244 -20.05 -10.84 -11.68
N VAL A 245 -20.62 -10.06 -12.61
CA VAL A 245 -20.75 -10.45 -14.02
C VAL A 245 -19.38 -10.64 -14.68
N CYS A 246 -18.43 -9.73 -14.45
CA CYS A 246 -17.08 -9.86 -15.01
C CYS A 246 -16.37 -11.14 -14.55
N PHE A 247 -16.50 -11.50 -13.27
CA PHE A 247 -15.93 -12.73 -12.74
C PHE A 247 -16.61 -13.96 -13.32
N HIS A 248 -17.94 -13.94 -13.46
CA HIS A 248 -18.69 -15.01 -14.11
C HIS A 248 -18.28 -15.22 -15.58
N CYS A 249 -18.08 -14.13 -16.32
CA CYS A 249 -17.68 -14.15 -17.73
C CYS A 249 -16.17 -14.36 -17.94
N GLU A 250 -15.37 -14.41 -16.87
CA GLU A 250 -13.90 -14.43 -16.93
C GLU A 250 -13.28 -13.28 -17.75
N GLU A 251 -13.91 -12.10 -17.72
CA GLU A 251 -13.47 -10.92 -18.45
C GLU A 251 -13.85 -9.63 -17.69
N LEU A 252 -12.84 -8.84 -17.31
CA LEU A 252 -13.03 -7.52 -16.71
C LEU A 252 -13.28 -6.46 -17.78
N ALA A 253 -14.55 -6.19 -18.04
CA ALA A 253 -15.00 -5.05 -18.82
C ALA A 253 -14.80 -3.74 -18.06
N VAL A 254 -14.63 -2.64 -18.80
CA VAL A 254 -14.58 -1.28 -18.23
C VAL A 254 -15.81 -1.05 -17.34
N PHE A 255 -15.58 -0.52 -16.14
CA PHE A 255 -16.65 -0.34 -15.17
C PHE A 255 -17.60 0.79 -15.61
N PRO A 256 -18.91 0.67 -15.32
CA PRO A 256 -19.89 1.70 -15.63
C PRO A 256 -19.50 3.03 -15.00
N ALA A 257 -19.28 4.04 -15.85
CA ALA A 257 -18.89 5.37 -15.43
C ALA A 257 -19.39 6.42 -16.41
N ALA A 258 -19.78 7.58 -15.89
CA ALA A 258 -19.92 8.77 -16.71
C ALA A 258 -18.56 9.46 -16.87
N SER A 259 -18.35 10.11 -18.01
CA SER A 259 -17.26 11.08 -18.16
C SER A 259 -17.57 12.28 -17.26
N SER A 260 -16.66 12.61 -16.36
CA SER A 260 -16.81 13.77 -15.47
C SER A 260 -15.67 14.75 -15.69
N LYS A 261 -15.98 16.05 -15.72
CA LYS A 261 -14.94 17.09 -15.64
C LYS A 261 -14.51 17.21 -14.18
N CYS A 262 -13.55 16.41 -13.75
CA CYS A 262 -12.89 16.66 -12.48
C CYS A 262 -12.03 17.93 -12.61
N VAL A 263 -12.43 19.03 -11.99
CA VAL A 263 -11.50 20.14 -11.75
C VAL A 263 -10.68 19.74 -10.54
N ASN A 264 -9.40 19.43 -10.73
CA ASN A 264 -8.52 19.09 -9.63
C ASN A 264 -7.43 20.17 -9.46
N ASN A 265 -7.54 20.96 -8.39
CA ASN A 265 -6.56 21.99 -8.04
C ASN A 265 -5.54 21.54 -6.99
N ASP A 266 -5.78 20.45 -6.26
CA ASP A 266 -4.88 20.00 -5.20
C ASP A 266 -4.03 18.82 -5.68
N LYS A 267 -2.84 19.15 -6.21
CA LYS A 267 -1.79 18.15 -6.44
C LYS A 267 -1.12 17.83 -5.12
N LYS A 268 -1.49 16.69 -4.52
CA LYS A 268 -0.79 16.16 -3.36
C LYS A 268 0.32 15.23 -3.84
N GLU A 269 1.56 15.63 -3.55
CA GLU A 269 2.76 14.84 -3.83
C GLU A 269 3.59 14.69 -2.56
N GLU A 270 4.31 13.57 -2.47
CA GLU A 270 5.25 13.30 -1.39
C GLU A 270 6.54 12.72 -1.95
N THR A 271 7.68 13.32 -1.62
CA THR A 271 9.00 12.81 -2.01
C THR A 271 9.57 11.95 -0.89
N ILE A 272 10.01 10.74 -1.25
CA ILE A 272 10.64 9.77 -0.36
C ILE A 272 12.05 9.47 -0.87
N GLU A 273 13.06 9.62 -0.03
CA GLU A 273 14.42 9.21 -0.36
C GLU A 273 14.53 7.68 -0.42
N VAL A 274 15.30 7.19 -1.39
CA VAL A 274 15.60 5.78 -1.56
C VAL A 274 17.11 5.59 -1.60
N PHE A 275 17.58 4.54 -0.95
CA PHE A 275 19.00 4.31 -0.75
C PHE A 275 19.42 2.94 -1.22
N CYS A 276 20.73 2.77 -1.34
CA CYS A 276 21.40 1.53 -1.72
C CYS A 276 21.02 1.07 -3.13
N HIS A 277 21.73 0.07 -3.64
CA HIS A 277 21.36 -0.58 -4.90
C HIS A 277 20.01 -1.33 -4.83
N CYS A 278 19.50 -1.58 -3.62
CA CYS A 278 18.15 -2.11 -3.46
C CYS A 278 17.04 -1.06 -3.64
N ARG A 279 17.39 0.23 -3.71
CA ARG A 279 16.48 1.37 -3.93
C ARG A 279 15.32 1.39 -2.93
N MET A 280 15.62 1.16 -1.66
CA MET A 280 14.61 1.12 -0.59
C MET A 280 14.67 2.38 0.28
N PRO A 281 13.52 2.87 0.80
CA PRO A 281 13.51 3.89 1.83
C PRO A 281 14.17 3.39 3.11
N PHE A 282 14.79 4.30 3.86
CA PHE A 282 15.36 4.01 5.17
C PHE A 282 14.28 3.49 6.13
N LYS A 283 14.60 2.47 6.93
CA LYS A 283 13.76 1.99 8.03
C LYS A 283 14.48 2.14 9.35
N ASN A 284 13.73 2.52 10.38
CA ASN A 284 14.25 2.56 11.74
C ASN A 284 14.84 1.21 12.14
N GLY A 285 16.11 1.22 12.56
CA GLY A 285 16.88 0.03 12.91
C GLY A 285 17.75 -0.52 11.78
N ASP A 286 17.69 0.04 10.57
CA ASP A 286 18.62 -0.31 9.51
C ASP A 286 20.04 0.17 9.84
N PHE A 287 21.03 -0.70 9.63
CA PHE A 287 22.43 -0.31 9.61
C PHE A 287 22.80 0.07 8.17
N MET A 288 23.09 1.36 7.97
CA MET A 288 23.56 1.89 6.70
C MET A 288 24.92 2.55 6.87
N ILE A 289 25.74 2.45 5.82
CA ILE A 289 27.07 3.04 5.75
C ILE A 289 27.25 3.80 4.44
N GLU A 290 27.89 4.96 4.52
CA GLU A 290 28.19 5.82 3.38
C GLU A 290 29.45 5.32 2.64
N CYS A 291 29.41 5.29 1.30
CA CYS A 291 30.59 5.00 0.51
C CYS A 291 31.51 6.21 0.41
N SER A 292 32.80 6.05 0.74
CA SER A 292 33.79 7.13 0.68
C SER A 292 34.09 7.67 -0.73
N VAL A 293 33.62 6.98 -1.78
CA VAL A 293 33.84 7.36 -3.18
C VAL A 293 32.59 8.02 -3.77
N CYS A 294 31.45 7.32 -3.81
CA CYS A 294 30.23 7.85 -4.42
C CYS A 294 29.31 8.60 -3.43
N LEU A 295 29.62 8.60 -2.14
CA LEU A 295 28.86 9.26 -1.07
C LEU A 295 27.41 8.77 -0.90
N GLU A 296 27.06 7.64 -1.54
CA GLU A 296 25.76 6.99 -1.40
C GLU A 296 25.72 6.05 -0.18
N TRP A 297 24.51 5.80 0.33
CA TRP A 297 24.29 4.97 1.52
C TRP A 297 23.89 3.54 1.18
N PHE A 298 24.53 2.57 1.82
CA PHE A 298 24.33 1.15 1.55
C PHE A 298 23.94 0.37 2.81
N HIS A 299 22.92 -0.48 2.67
CA HIS A 299 22.60 -1.43 3.74
C HIS A 299 23.72 -2.44 3.90
N ARG A 300 24.08 -2.75 5.16
CA ARG A 300 25.09 -3.77 5.47
C ARG A 300 24.82 -5.12 4.81
N SER A 301 23.55 -5.55 4.80
CA SER A 301 23.13 -6.81 4.18
C SER A 301 23.23 -6.79 2.65
N CYS A 302 23.02 -5.63 2.03
CA CYS A 302 23.04 -5.46 0.58
C CYS A 302 24.46 -5.44 0.02
N ASP A 303 25.40 -4.77 0.68
CA ASP A 303 26.80 -4.64 0.22
C ASP A 303 27.78 -5.59 0.96
N LYS A 304 27.24 -6.55 1.72
CA LYS A 304 28.00 -7.54 2.50
C LYS A 304 29.06 -6.92 3.43
N VAL A 305 28.69 -5.81 4.06
CA VAL A 305 29.60 -5.04 4.92
C VAL A 305 29.92 -5.87 6.19
N PRO A 306 31.20 -6.13 6.52
CA PRO A 306 31.55 -6.84 7.75
C PRO A 306 31.03 -6.12 9.00
N ARG A 307 30.70 -6.88 10.05
CA ARG A 307 30.22 -6.31 11.32
C ARG A 307 31.27 -5.45 12.04
N THR A 308 32.55 -5.68 11.74
CA THR A 308 33.70 -4.94 12.27
C THR A 308 33.79 -3.51 11.73
N VAL A 309 33.11 -3.21 10.61
CA VAL A 309 33.10 -1.88 10.02
C VAL A 309 32.25 -0.94 10.88
N THR A 310 32.88 0.15 11.29
CA THR A 310 32.28 1.26 12.05
C THR A 310 32.23 2.53 11.20
N ASP A 311 31.65 3.62 11.72
CA ASP A 311 31.70 4.98 11.16
C ASP A 311 33.12 5.45 10.84
N LYS A 312 34.11 4.99 11.59
CA LYS A 312 35.50 5.41 11.38
C LYS A 312 36.20 4.67 10.25
N THR A 313 35.54 3.70 9.62
CA THR A 313 36.15 2.85 8.59
C THR A 313 35.89 3.45 7.20
N LEU A 314 36.95 3.61 6.40
CA LEU A 314 36.78 3.91 4.97
C LEU A 314 36.09 2.73 4.29
N PHE A 315 34.93 2.99 3.67
CA PHE A 315 34.11 1.97 3.06
C PHE A 315 33.88 2.27 1.58
N HIS A 316 34.21 1.32 0.71
CA HIS A 316 33.89 1.38 -0.71
C HIS A 316 32.76 0.39 -1.00
N CYS A 317 31.68 0.84 -1.64
CA CYS A 317 30.58 -0.03 -2.04
C CYS A 317 31.03 -0.98 -3.16
N MET A 318 30.24 -2.02 -3.45
CA MET A 318 30.58 -3.00 -4.49
C MET A 318 30.84 -2.40 -5.88
N ASN A 319 30.26 -1.23 -6.19
CA ASN A 319 30.45 -0.56 -7.48
C ASN A 319 31.66 0.40 -7.51
N CYS A 320 32.28 0.69 -6.36
CA CYS A 320 33.44 1.57 -6.23
C CYS A 320 34.69 0.83 -5.73
N LYS A 321 34.63 -0.50 -5.67
CA LYS A 321 35.78 -1.38 -5.38
C LYS A 321 36.64 -1.59 -6.61
#